data_AF-A0A949F1Z5-F1
#
_entry.id   AF-A0A949F1Z5-F1
#
_cell.length_a   1.000
_cell.length_b   1.000
_cell.length_c   1.000
_cell.angle_alpha   90.00
_cell.angle_beta   90.00
_cell.angle_gamma   90.00
#
_symmetry.space_group_name_H-M   'P 1'
#
loop_
_entity.id
_entity.type
_entity.pdbx_description
1 polymer ?
#
loop_
_entity_poly.entity_id
_entity_poly.type
_entity_poly.pdbx_seq_one_letter_code
_entity_poly.pdbx_strand_id
1 'polypeptide(L)'
;MRLKICLCLFSFLICLSLFYSDAAADTIKIKDGGTIQGIIVEEGADKVIVELKYGKMTLSHDNIESISKSTKETNDALRKNWEQAKRQAQGAAKKVQPKVPAKTAVKNPSGSATQSAGTTKKYEAPKSKKTTYQHGIGSIRTDNYANRTLQYYYYIPPAILDNKNQTYPALVMIPWLSGRGDEFVSSECRDFAYKNKFVIISPTFIWDEKNWDAEKSYQYPAVWSGNALLRIIDDFKKQHNIRLKKKFYLFGFSAGAQFALRFAFWKPDLCIACAAHASGAPIRPEGKINTKFFVTCGTQDTERIGYVKEFYNLARQRNIDVTYKTYNIDHALSPAQIEDSMKFFAGVR
;
A
#
# COMPACT_ATOMS: atom_id res chain seq x y z
N MET A 1 -70.58 -43.78 -3.99
CA MET A 1 -71.63 -42.74 -3.92
C MET A 1 -71.12 -41.60 -3.05
N ARG A 2 -70.84 -40.42 -3.64
CA ARG A 2 -70.61 -39.08 -2.99
C ARG A 2 -69.34 -38.96 -2.11
N LEU A 3 -68.51 -37.91 -2.09
CA LEU A 3 -68.41 -36.58 -2.71
C LEU A 3 -66.97 -36.06 -2.39
N LYS A 4 -66.04 -35.96 -3.34
CA LYS A 4 -65.46 -34.73 -3.94
C LYS A 4 -65.24 -33.49 -3.02
N ILE A 5 -63.97 -33.05 -3.02
CA ILE A 5 -63.43 -31.65 -3.06
C ILE A 5 -63.27 -30.88 -1.74
N CYS A 6 -62.00 -30.72 -1.33
CA CYS A 6 -61.41 -29.50 -0.74
C CYS A 6 -59.92 -29.79 -0.48
N LEU A 7 -58.92 -28.96 -0.73
CA LEU A 7 -58.77 -27.72 -1.47
C LEU A 7 -57.24 -27.57 -1.55
N CYS A 8 -56.71 -27.25 -2.73
CA CYS A 8 -55.30 -26.90 -2.94
C CYS A 8 -54.91 -25.75 -2.01
N LEU A 9 -54.01 -25.96 -1.03
CA LEU A 9 -53.39 -24.87 -0.26
C LEU A 9 -52.17 -25.36 0.57
N PHE A 10 -51.33 -26.23 0.01
CA PHE A 10 -50.02 -26.56 0.62
C PHE A 10 -48.90 -26.52 -0.42
N SER A 11 -48.96 -25.51 -1.30
CA SER A 11 -47.88 -25.18 -2.24
C SER A 11 -47.65 -23.67 -2.32
N PHE A 12 -47.85 -22.96 -1.21
CA PHE A 12 -47.67 -21.51 -1.11
C PHE A 12 -47.08 -21.08 0.24
N LEU A 13 -46.03 -21.78 0.69
CA LEU A 13 -45.16 -21.34 1.78
C LEU A 13 -43.70 -21.75 1.54
N ILE A 14 -43.30 -21.75 0.27
CA ILE A 14 -41.90 -21.78 -0.20
C ILE A 14 -41.77 -20.65 -1.21
N CYS A 15 -41.94 -19.39 -0.77
CA CYS A 15 -41.58 -18.22 -1.58
C CYS A 15 -41.52 -16.90 -0.80
N LEU A 16 -41.41 -16.92 0.54
CA LEU A 16 -41.39 -15.68 1.33
C LEU A 16 -40.39 -15.78 2.49
N SER A 17 -39.13 -15.45 2.18
CA SER A 17 -38.08 -14.89 3.08
C SER A 17 -36.64 -15.24 2.68
N LEU A 18 -36.33 -15.30 1.38
CA LEU A 18 -34.98 -15.09 0.89
C LEU A 18 -34.90 -13.78 0.10
N PHE A 19 -35.47 -12.72 0.66
CA PHE A 19 -34.86 -11.41 0.49
C PHE A 19 -33.72 -11.37 1.50
N TYR A 20 -32.59 -11.97 1.13
CA TYR A 20 -31.31 -11.48 1.62
C TYR A 20 -31.33 -10.00 1.30
N SER A 21 -31.58 -9.14 2.30
CA SER A 21 -31.24 -7.74 2.18
C SER A 21 -29.74 -7.73 1.91
N ASP A 22 -29.36 -7.53 0.65
CA ASP A 22 -28.09 -6.92 0.32
C ASP A 22 -28.02 -5.69 1.21
N ALA A 23 -27.24 -5.78 2.29
CA ALA A 23 -26.94 -4.63 3.12
C ALA A 23 -26.17 -3.69 2.19
N ALA A 24 -26.91 -2.81 1.52
CA ALA A 24 -26.38 -1.94 0.50
C ALA A 24 -25.33 -1.08 1.17
N ALA A 25 -24.07 -1.26 0.83
CA ALA A 25 -23.03 -0.32 1.23
C ALA A 25 -23.27 1.02 0.50
N ASP A 26 -22.67 2.10 0.98
CA ASP A 26 -22.56 3.30 0.15
C ASP A 26 -21.89 2.92 -1.18
N THR A 27 -22.46 3.41 -2.26
CA THR A 27 -22.03 3.09 -3.62
C THR A 27 -21.48 4.34 -4.29
N ILE A 28 -20.24 4.27 -4.77
CA ILE A 28 -19.59 5.35 -5.52
C ILE A 28 -19.36 4.86 -6.95
N LYS A 29 -19.99 5.54 -7.92
CA LYS A 29 -19.68 5.35 -9.33
C LYS A 29 -18.52 6.27 -9.73
N ILE A 30 -17.55 5.72 -10.42
CA ILE A 30 -16.34 6.39 -10.92
C ILE A 30 -16.54 6.68 -12.40
N LYS A 31 -16.10 7.85 -12.88
CA LYS A 31 -16.29 8.31 -14.27
C LYS A 31 -15.75 7.34 -15.33
N ASP A 32 -14.77 6.51 -14.96
CA ASP A 32 -14.22 5.46 -15.83
C ASP A 32 -15.08 4.18 -15.87
N GLY A 33 -16.31 4.22 -15.33
CA GLY A 33 -17.28 3.12 -15.34
C GLY A 33 -17.10 2.10 -14.21
N GLY A 34 -16.25 2.39 -13.23
CA GLY A 34 -16.07 1.58 -12.03
C GLY A 34 -17.15 1.87 -10.97
N THR A 35 -17.42 0.88 -10.12
CA THR A 35 -18.28 1.05 -8.94
C THR A 35 -17.53 0.56 -7.72
N ILE A 36 -17.56 1.34 -6.64
CA ILE A 36 -16.98 1.00 -5.34
C ILE A 36 -18.11 0.90 -4.33
N GLN A 37 -18.08 -0.15 -3.52
CA GLN A 37 -19.04 -0.37 -2.44
C GLN A 37 -18.32 -0.36 -1.09
N GLY A 38 -18.71 0.53 -0.20
CA GLY A 38 -18.11 0.66 1.13
C GLY A 38 -18.89 1.62 2.03
N ILE A 39 -18.28 2.08 3.11
CA ILE A 39 -18.89 3.03 4.04
C ILE A 39 -18.13 4.34 3.91
N ILE A 40 -18.79 5.40 3.45
CA ILE A 40 -18.21 6.74 3.38
C ILE A 40 -18.02 7.25 4.81
N VAL A 41 -16.76 7.39 5.19
CA VAL A 41 -16.37 7.86 6.52
C VAL A 41 -16.10 9.36 6.55
N GLU A 42 -15.73 9.95 5.41
CA GLU A 42 -15.47 11.38 5.25
C GLU A 42 -15.81 11.81 3.82
N GLU A 43 -16.50 12.94 3.67
CA GLU A 43 -16.74 13.60 2.39
C GLU A 43 -16.32 15.07 2.54
N GLY A 44 -15.16 15.39 2.00
CA GLY A 44 -14.60 16.74 1.96
C GLY A 44 -14.85 17.41 0.61
N ALA A 45 -14.34 18.63 0.43
CA ALA A 45 -14.56 19.38 -0.82
C ALA A 45 -13.86 18.75 -2.04
N ASP A 46 -12.72 18.10 -1.84
CA ASP A 46 -11.83 17.58 -2.89
C ASP A 46 -11.75 16.05 -2.93
N LYS A 47 -12.16 15.37 -1.84
CA LYS A 47 -12.00 13.93 -1.67
C LYS A 47 -13.11 13.28 -0.85
N VAL A 48 -13.27 11.98 -1.06
CA VAL A 48 -14.13 11.07 -0.30
C VAL A 48 -13.29 9.94 0.27
N ILE A 49 -13.40 9.67 1.56
CA ILE A 49 -12.77 8.52 2.20
C ILE A 49 -13.84 7.44 2.42
N VAL A 50 -13.56 6.25 1.90
CA VAL A 50 -14.43 5.08 1.96
C VAL A 50 -13.74 4.00 2.78
N GLU A 51 -14.42 3.52 3.81
CA GLU A 51 -14.06 2.33 4.55
C GLU A 51 -14.60 1.09 3.84
N LEU A 52 -13.69 0.21 3.43
CA LEU A 52 -13.96 -1.07 2.78
C LEU A 52 -13.70 -2.19 3.79
N LYS A 53 -14.19 -3.39 3.50
CA LYS A 53 -13.94 -4.60 4.32
C LYS A 53 -12.44 -4.80 4.64
N TYR A 54 -11.57 -4.43 3.70
CA TYR A 54 -10.12 -4.68 3.75
C TYR A 54 -9.27 -3.44 4.09
N GLY A 55 -9.88 -2.28 4.33
CA GLY A 55 -9.16 -1.05 4.66
C GLY A 55 -9.86 0.22 4.21
N LYS A 56 -9.27 1.37 4.47
CA LYS A 56 -9.78 2.65 3.95
C LYS A 56 -9.16 2.98 2.61
N MET A 57 -9.93 3.64 1.77
CA MET A 57 -9.57 4.11 0.44
C MET A 57 -9.96 5.58 0.30
N THR A 58 -9.11 6.38 -0.34
CA THR A 58 -9.38 7.79 -0.63
C THR A 58 -9.62 7.96 -2.12
N LEU A 59 -10.68 8.68 -2.47
CA LEU A 59 -11.08 9.01 -3.84
C LEU A 59 -11.09 10.52 -4.02
N SER A 60 -10.59 11.01 -5.14
CA SER A 60 -10.78 12.42 -5.52
C SER A 60 -12.17 12.62 -6.13
N HIS A 61 -12.83 13.73 -5.79
CA HIS A 61 -14.11 14.11 -6.40
C HIS A 61 -14.04 14.20 -7.93
N ASP A 62 -12.88 14.54 -8.49
CA ASP A 62 -12.68 14.64 -9.94
C ASP A 62 -12.91 13.30 -10.66
N ASN A 63 -12.72 12.18 -9.95
CA ASN A 63 -12.90 10.83 -10.48
C ASN A 63 -14.30 10.27 -10.20
N ILE A 64 -15.10 10.93 -9.36
CA ILE A 64 -16.41 10.43 -8.94
C ILE A 64 -17.48 10.94 -9.91
N GLU A 65 -18.28 10.01 -10.43
CA GLU A 65 -19.45 10.29 -11.25
C GLU A 65 -20.69 10.53 -10.37
N SER A 66 -20.93 9.66 -9.39
CA SER A 66 -22.03 9.81 -8.45
C SER A 66 -21.78 9.06 -7.15
N ILE A 67 -22.45 9.51 -6.08
CA ILE A 67 -22.44 8.91 -4.75
C ILE A 67 -23.88 8.57 -4.37
N SER A 68 -24.10 7.33 -3.91
CA SER A 68 -25.36 6.87 -3.33
C SER A 68 -25.06 6.39 -1.91
N LYS A 69 -25.64 7.05 -0.91
CA LYS A 69 -25.44 6.72 0.50
C LYS A 69 -26.54 5.79 1.00
N SER A 70 -26.14 4.84 1.81
CA SER A 70 -27.00 3.95 2.57
C SER A 70 -27.33 4.53 3.93
N THR A 71 -28.30 3.91 4.61
CA THR A 71 -28.69 4.36 5.95
C THR A 71 -27.59 4.07 6.96
N LYS A 72 -27.57 4.85 8.05
CA LYS A 72 -26.62 4.66 9.16
C LYS A 72 -26.75 3.25 9.74
N GLU A 73 -27.96 2.76 9.90
CA GLU A 73 -28.26 1.42 10.42
C GLU A 73 -27.66 0.33 9.52
N THR A 74 -27.75 0.51 8.19
CA THR A 74 -27.16 -0.42 7.21
C THR A 74 -25.64 -0.42 7.30
N ASN A 75 -25.02 0.76 7.36
CA ASN A 75 -23.58 0.90 7.49
C ASN A 75 -23.06 0.34 8.83
N ASP A 76 -23.77 0.55 9.94
CA ASP A 76 -23.43 -0.01 11.25
C ASP A 76 -23.55 -1.54 11.28
N ALA A 77 -24.57 -2.11 10.62
CA ALA A 77 -24.71 -3.55 10.47
C ALA A 77 -23.57 -4.14 9.61
N LEU A 78 -23.20 -3.45 8.52
CA LEU A 78 -22.11 -3.85 7.65
C LEU A 78 -20.75 -3.86 8.40
N ARG A 79 -20.47 -2.83 9.22
CA ARG A 79 -19.27 -2.81 10.10
C ARG A 79 -19.24 -4.00 11.05
N LYS A 80 -20.36 -4.26 11.74
CA LYS A 80 -20.45 -5.41 12.66
C LYS A 80 -20.18 -6.73 11.95
N ASN A 81 -20.72 -6.91 10.75
CA ASN A 81 -20.49 -8.11 9.94
C ASN A 81 -19.00 -8.24 9.55
N TRP A 82 -18.36 -7.13 9.14
CA TRP A 82 -16.93 -7.13 8.83
C TRP A 82 -16.06 -7.46 10.06
N GLU A 83 -16.38 -6.90 11.22
CA GLU A 83 -15.68 -7.21 12.47
C GLU A 83 -15.85 -8.68 12.87
N GLN A 84 -17.06 -9.23 12.76
CA GLN A 84 -17.33 -10.64 13.06
C GLN A 84 -16.56 -11.57 12.12
N ALA A 85 -16.60 -11.30 10.80
CA ALA A 85 -15.84 -12.06 9.81
C ALA A 85 -14.32 -12.01 10.09
N LYS A 86 -13.79 -10.83 10.45
CA LYS A 86 -12.39 -10.66 10.86
C LYS A 86 -12.04 -11.51 12.09
N ARG A 87 -12.90 -11.50 13.13
CA ARG A 87 -12.69 -12.31 14.35
C ARG A 87 -12.70 -13.82 14.04
N GLN A 88 -13.61 -14.27 13.18
CA GLN A 88 -13.69 -15.67 12.77
C GLN A 88 -12.45 -16.12 11.99
N ALA A 89 -11.98 -15.29 11.04
CA ALA A 89 -10.75 -15.56 10.29
C ALA A 89 -9.51 -15.63 11.20
N GLN A 90 -9.39 -14.73 12.17
CA GLN A 90 -8.30 -14.75 13.16
C GLN A 90 -8.37 -15.96 14.09
N GLY A 91 -9.58 -16.40 14.48
CA GLY A 91 -9.80 -17.61 15.26
C GLY A 91 -9.43 -18.89 14.51
N ALA A 92 -9.74 -18.96 13.21
CA ALA A 92 -9.36 -20.08 12.34
C ALA A 92 -7.84 -20.15 12.12
N ALA A 93 -7.18 -19.01 11.90
CA ALA A 93 -5.72 -18.95 11.73
C ALA A 93 -4.95 -19.40 12.99
N LYS A 94 -5.50 -19.15 14.20
CA LYS A 94 -4.92 -19.64 15.46
C LYS A 94 -5.03 -21.16 15.64
N LYS A 95 -6.01 -21.83 14.99
CA LYS A 95 -6.20 -23.29 15.10
C LYS A 95 -5.27 -24.12 14.20
N VAL A 96 -4.57 -23.49 13.25
CA VAL A 96 -3.72 -24.18 12.25
C VAL A 96 -2.21 -24.05 12.53
N GLN A 97 -1.80 -23.55 13.71
CA GLN A 97 -0.38 -23.50 14.05
C GLN A 97 0.21 -24.90 14.31
N PRO A 98 1.28 -25.33 13.61
CA PRO A 98 2.03 -26.51 14.00
C PRO A 98 2.71 -26.27 15.35
N LYS A 99 2.61 -27.24 16.27
CA LYS A 99 3.31 -27.24 17.56
C LYS A 99 4.82 -27.21 17.32
N VAL A 100 5.45 -26.06 17.51
CA VAL A 100 6.91 -25.92 17.63
C VAL A 100 7.30 -26.09 19.10
N PRO A 101 8.33 -26.87 19.45
CA PRO A 101 8.71 -27.11 20.83
C PRO A 101 9.32 -25.86 21.48
N ALA A 102 9.07 -25.73 22.79
CA ALA A 102 9.46 -24.61 23.61
C ALA A 102 10.97 -24.57 23.98
N LYS A 103 11.39 -23.36 24.37
CA LYS A 103 12.65 -22.91 25.02
C LYS A 103 13.60 -22.20 24.03
N THR A 104 14.21 -21.05 24.33
CA THR A 104 14.74 -20.60 25.64
C THR A 104 14.75 -19.07 25.71
N ALA A 105 14.51 -18.50 26.90
CA ALA A 105 14.49 -17.08 27.16
C ALA A 105 15.90 -16.44 27.07
N VAL A 106 16.03 -15.35 26.32
CA VAL A 106 17.22 -14.49 26.31
C VAL A 106 16.81 -13.12 26.86
N LYS A 107 17.52 -12.69 27.91
CA LYS A 107 17.37 -11.41 28.59
C LYS A 107 17.79 -10.26 27.67
N ASN A 108 16.95 -9.24 27.55
CA ASN A 108 17.29 -7.94 26.99
C ASN A 108 18.05 -7.10 28.04
N PRO A 109 19.13 -6.40 27.69
CA PRO A 109 19.62 -5.28 28.49
C PRO A 109 18.92 -3.99 28.06
N SER A 110 18.26 -3.36 29.04
CA SER A 110 17.85 -1.96 29.03
C SER A 110 19.07 -1.07 29.22
N GLY A 111 19.38 -0.21 28.24
CA GLY A 111 20.34 0.88 28.38
C GLY A 111 19.61 2.21 28.19
N SER A 112 19.48 2.97 29.28
CA SER A 112 19.08 4.38 29.25
C SER A 112 20.24 5.22 28.73
N ALA A 113 19.94 6.22 27.92
CA ALA A 113 20.90 7.27 27.58
C ALA A 113 20.20 8.63 27.59
N THR A 114 20.84 9.50 28.35
CA THR A 114 20.51 10.84 28.82
C THR A 114 20.31 11.85 27.68
N GLN A 115 19.39 12.78 27.91
CA GLN A 115 19.16 13.96 27.09
C GLN A 115 20.34 14.94 27.21
N SER A 116 20.82 15.46 26.08
CA SER A 116 21.56 16.72 26.04
C SER A 116 20.93 17.64 24.99
N ALA A 117 20.47 18.79 25.45
CA ALA A 117 19.91 19.86 24.63
C ALA A 117 20.99 20.47 23.72
N GLY A 118 20.70 20.52 22.43
CA GLY A 118 21.51 21.17 21.41
C GLY A 118 20.65 22.10 20.57
N THR A 119 21.04 23.38 20.55
CA THR A 119 20.37 24.54 19.98
C THR A 119 20.03 24.39 18.49
N THR A 120 18.75 24.61 18.15
CA THR A 120 18.23 24.72 16.78
C THR A 120 18.81 25.95 16.07
N LYS A 121 19.78 25.75 15.18
CA LYS A 121 20.06 26.71 14.11
C LYS A 121 19.08 26.48 12.96
N LYS A 122 18.22 27.48 12.75
CA LYS A 122 17.31 27.60 11.61
C LYS A 122 18.15 27.64 10.32
N TYR A 123 18.01 26.63 9.47
CA TYR A 123 18.67 26.60 8.16
C TYR A 123 17.91 27.57 7.23
N GLU A 124 18.51 28.73 6.94
CA GLU A 124 18.04 29.60 5.85
C GLU A 124 18.47 28.99 4.51
N ALA A 125 17.48 28.65 3.69
CA ALA A 125 17.73 28.18 2.34
C ALA A 125 18.42 29.29 1.51
N PRO A 126 19.50 28.97 0.77
CA PRO A 126 20.13 29.95 -0.11
C PRO A 126 19.12 30.37 -1.18
N LYS A 127 19.01 31.69 -1.41
CA LYS A 127 18.18 32.30 -2.46
C LYS A 127 18.61 31.72 -3.81
N SER A 128 17.83 30.78 -4.35
CA SER A 128 18.19 30.01 -5.54
C SER A 128 17.94 30.81 -6.82
N LYS A 129 18.96 30.89 -7.68
CA LYS A 129 18.77 30.98 -9.13
C LYS A 129 17.71 29.94 -9.54
N LYS A 130 16.73 30.33 -10.37
CA LYS A 130 15.65 29.44 -10.88
C LYS A 130 16.25 28.13 -11.42
N THR A 131 16.27 27.11 -10.57
CA THR A 131 16.70 25.76 -10.89
C THR A 131 15.42 25.02 -11.23
N THR A 132 15.14 24.86 -12.52
CA THR A 132 13.97 24.13 -13.02
C THR A 132 14.14 22.65 -12.73
N TYR A 133 13.53 22.18 -11.64
CA TYR A 133 13.30 20.75 -11.43
C TYR A 133 12.13 20.29 -12.29
N GLN A 134 12.17 19.03 -12.74
CA GLN A 134 11.05 18.45 -13.50
C GLN A 134 10.24 17.54 -12.59
N HIS A 135 9.04 17.98 -12.24
CA HIS A 135 8.00 17.13 -11.67
C HIS A 135 6.90 16.97 -12.72
N GLY A 136 6.25 15.81 -12.75
CA GLY A 136 5.19 15.61 -13.71
C GLY A 136 4.43 14.31 -13.54
N ILE A 137 3.52 14.10 -14.48
CA ILE A 137 2.63 12.95 -14.55
C ILE A 137 2.88 12.26 -15.87
N GLY A 138 3.00 10.94 -15.84
CA GLY A 138 2.96 10.09 -17.02
C GLY A 138 1.84 9.07 -16.89
N SER A 139 1.58 8.33 -17.96
CA SER A 139 0.65 7.21 -17.93
C SER A 139 1.06 6.11 -18.89
N ILE A 140 0.63 4.89 -18.60
CA ILE A 140 0.71 3.75 -19.51
C ILE A 140 -0.67 3.09 -19.60
N ARG A 141 -0.94 2.39 -20.70
CA ARG A 141 -2.11 1.52 -20.79
C ARG A 141 -1.82 0.17 -20.15
N THR A 142 -2.82 -0.46 -19.51
CA THR A 142 -2.73 -1.85 -19.03
C THR A 142 -4.01 -2.61 -19.36
N ASP A 143 -3.97 -3.94 -19.34
CA ASP A 143 -5.14 -4.78 -19.58
C ASP A 143 -5.99 -4.98 -18.31
N ASN A 144 -5.50 -4.55 -17.14
CA ASN A 144 -6.26 -4.64 -15.91
C ASN A 144 -7.40 -3.62 -15.93
N TYR A 145 -8.65 -4.07 -15.72
CA TYR A 145 -9.82 -3.20 -15.90
C TYR A 145 -9.82 -1.99 -14.96
N ALA A 146 -9.32 -2.14 -13.72
CA ALA A 146 -9.24 -1.06 -12.75
C ALA A 146 -8.09 -0.08 -13.05
N ASN A 147 -7.12 -0.51 -13.87
CA ASN A 147 -5.88 0.22 -14.16
C ASN A 147 -5.66 0.38 -15.67
N ARG A 148 -6.74 0.49 -16.48
CA ARG A 148 -6.63 0.60 -17.95
C ARG A 148 -5.74 1.75 -18.38
N THR A 149 -5.80 2.85 -17.65
CA THR A 149 -4.84 3.94 -17.69
C THR A 149 -4.16 4.02 -16.34
N LEU A 150 -2.95 3.48 -16.23
CA LEU A 150 -2.16 3.56 -15.02
C LEU A 150 -1.34 4.85 -15.04
N GLN A 151 -1.72 5.80 -14.20
CA GLN A 151 -0.96 7.03 -13.98
C GLN A 151 0.23 6.81 -13.06
N TYR A 152 1.28 7.60 -13.26
CA TYR A 152 2.41 7.66 -12.36
C TYR A 152 2.94 9.09 -12.23
N TYR A 153 3.42 9.41 -11.05
CA TYR A 153 4.06 10.68 -10.73
C TYR A 153 5.56 10.51 -10.70
N TYR A 154 6.30 11.56 -11.06
CA TYR A 154 7.75 11.51 -11.01
C TYR A 154 8.37 12.83 -10.57
N TYR A 155 9.60 12.72 -10.09
CA TYR A 155 10.48 13.86 -9.81
C TYR A 155 11.90 13.58 -10.30
N ILE A 156 12.44 14.53 -11.06
CA ILE A 156 13.81 14.54 -11.56
C ILE A 156 14.54 15.75 -10.97
N PRO A 157 15.56 15.53 -10.11
CA PRO A 157 16.44 16.60 -9.65
C PRO A 157 17.08 17.37 -10.82
N PRO A 158 17.21 18.71 -10.76
CA PRO A 158 17.83 19.52 -11.81
C PRO A 158 19.23 19.01 -12.21
N ALA A 159 20.04 18.62 -11.23
CA ALA A 159 21.40 18.12 -11.46
C ALA A 159 21.46 16.85 -12.33
N ILE A 160 20.36 16.09 -12.45
CA ILE A 160 20.25 14.94 -13.36
C ILE A 160 20.00 15.41 -14.80
N LEU A 161 19.17 16.45 -14.97
CA LEU A 161 18.85 17.04 -16.27
C LEU A 161 20.08 17.71 -16.90
N ASP A 162 20.95 18.29 -16.07
CA ASP A 162 22.20 18.91 -16.51
C ASP A 162 23.26 17.88 -16.95
N ASN A 163 23.14 16.61 -16.52
CA ASN A 163 24.10 15.56 -16.87
C ASN A 163 23.42 14.21 -17.13
N LYS A 164 22.74 14.12 -18.27
CA LYS A 164 21.96 12.92 -18.68
C LYS A 164 22.81 11.69 -19.02
N ASN A 165 24.13 11.83 -19.16
CA ASN A 165 25.05 10.75 -19.52
C ASN A 165 25.43 9.85 -18.33
N GLN A 166 25.26 10.33 -17.09
CA GLN A 166 25.45 9.54 -15.88
C GLN A 166 24.26 8.61 -15.63
N THR A 167 24.50 7.54 -14.86
CA THR A 167 23.46 6.58 -14.46
C THR A 167 23.03 6.83 -13.01
N TYR A 168 21.74 7.10 -12.81
CA TYR A 168 21.20 7.55 -11.52
C TYR A 168 20.36 6.48 -10.81
N PRO A 169 20.34 6.45 -9.46
CA PRO A 169 19.44 5.58 -8.72
C PRO A 169 17.98 6.03 -8.86
N ALA A 170 17.06 5.06 -8.88
CA ALA A 170 15.63 5.30 -8.85
C ALA A 170 15.02 4.83 -7.52
N LEU A 171 14.16 5.67 -6.94
CA LEU A 171 13.32 5.37 -5.79
C LEU A 171 11.89 5.21 -6.29
N VAL A 172 11.39 3.99 -6.24
CA VAL A 172 10.02 3.64 -6.60
C VAL A 172 9.19 3.65 -5.32
N MET A 173 8.15 4.49 -5.30
CA MET A 173 7.30 4.67 -4.12
C MET A 173 5.89 4.19 -4.43
N ILE A 174 5.39 3.24 -3.66
CA ILE A 174 4.07 2.65 -3.87
C ILE A 174 3.13 3.09 -2.75
N PRO A 175 2.06 3.84 -3.08
CA PRO A 175 1.10 4.29 -2.08
C PRO A 175 0.29 3.19 -1.39
N TRP A 176 -0.55 3.61 -0.44
CA TRP A 176 -1.57 2.77 0.17
C TRP A 176 -2.66 2.36 -0.85
N LEU A 177 -3.72 1.73 -0.35
CA LEU A 177 -4.80 1.20 -1.17
C LEU A 177 -5.44 2.29 -2.03
N SER A 178 -5.26 2.19 -3.35
CA SER A 178 -5.70 3.20 -4.32
C SER A 178 -5.19 4.63 -4.03
N GLY A 179 -4.10 4.75 -3.26
CA GLY A 179 -3.47 6.03 -2.95
C GLY A 179 -2.78 6.64 -4.17
N ARG A 180 -2.63 7.96 -4.17
CA ARG A 180 -2.05 8.67 -5.32
C ARG A 180 -0.55 8.84 -5.19
N GLY A 181 0.13 8.79 -6.33
CA GLY A 181 1.58 8.88 -6.37
C GLY A 181 2.15 10.25 -6.01
N ASP A 182 1.40 11.35 -6.23
CA ASP A 182 1.80 12.72 -5.87
C ASP A 182 2.05 12.89 -4.38
N GLU A 183 1.32 12.16 -3.54
CA GLU A 183 1.45 12.21 -2.08
C GLU A 183 2.84 11.74 -1.59
N PHE A 184 3.55 10.91 -2.38
CA PHE A 184 4.94 10.52 -2.11
C PHE A 184 5.99 11.33 -2.85
N VAL A 185 5.56 12.20 -3.78
CA VAL A 185 6.41 13.25 -4.36
C VAL A 185 6.33 14.51 -3.47
N SER A 186 6.17 14.34 -2.16
CA SER A 186 6.16 15.40 -1.14
C SER A 186 7.55 16.03 -0.93
N SER A 187 7.60 17.12 -0.16
CA SER A 187 8.83 17.88 0.13
C SER A 187 9.97 17.04 0.69
N GLU A 188 9.72 16.14 1.64
CA GLU A 188 10.77 15.39 2.34
C GLU A 188 11.45 14.37 1.42
N CYS A 189 10.64 13.64 0.64
CA CYS A 189 11.16 12.67 -0.32
C CYS A 189 11.89 13.37 -1.47
N ARG A 190 11.37 14.53 -1.92
CA ARG A 190 12.04 15.37 -2.92
C ARG A 190 13.35 15.95 -2.41
N ASP A 191 13.44 16.38 -1.16
CA ASP A 191 14.67 16.90 -0.56
C ASP A 191 15.74 15.82 -0.48
N PHE A 192 15.35 14.61 -0.05
CA PHE A 192 16.23 13.45 -0.11
C PHE A 192 16.70 13.20 -1.54
N ALA A 193 15.77 13.12 -2.49
CA ALA A 193 16.06 12.83 -3.89
C ALA A 193 16.96 13.90 -4.53
N TYR A 194 16.73 15.16 -4.23
CA TYR A 194 17.57 16.28 -4.66
C TYR A 194 19.00 16.15 -4.14
N LYS A 195 19.16 16.03 -2.81
CA LYS A 195 20.48 15.92 -2.16
C LYS A 195 21.26 14.69 -2.62
N ASN A 196 20.54 13.60 -2.87
CA ASN A 196 21.14 12.31 -3.18
C ASN A 196 21.15 11.97 -4.67
N LYS A 197 20.57 12.80 -5.55
CA LYS A 197 20.43 12.53 -6.99
C LYS A 197 19.63 11.25 -7.28
N PHE A 198 18.52 11.04 -6.57
CA PHE A 198 17.55 10.02 -6.95
C PHE A 198 16.50 10.58 -7.90
N VAL A 199 16.06 9.74 -8.82
CA VAL A 199 14.77 9.93 -9.48
C VAL A 199 13.68 9.28 -8.63
N ILE A 200 12.54 9.94 -8.46
CA ILE A 200 11.35 9.32 -7.85
C ILE A 200 10.38 8.92 -8.96
N ILE A 201 9.81 7.72 -8.85
CA ILE A 201 8.70 7.22 -9.68
C ILE A 201 7.64 6.64 -8.75
N SER A 202 6.40 7.10 -8.86
CA SER A 202 5.32 6.77 -7.93
C SER A 202 4.02 6.44 -8.68
N PRO A 203 3.75 5.15 -8.99
CA PRO A 203 2.52 4.73 -9.65
C PRO A 203 1.27 4.89 -8.76
N THR A 204 0.15 5.28 -9.36
CA THR A 204 -1.17 5.36 -8.71
C THR A 204 -1.97 4.11 -9.06
N PHE A 205 -1.63 2.98 -8.43
CA PHE A 205 -2.36 1.74 -8.65
C PHE A 205 -3.74 1.79 -8.00
N ILE A 206 -4.78 1.42 -8.75
CA ILE A 206 -6.14 1.27 -8.26
C ILE A 206 -6.38 -0.18 -7.83
N TRP A 207 -7.02 -0.35 -6.68
CA TRP A 207 -7.40 -1.66 -6.18
C TRP A 207 -8.41 -2.32 -7.12
N ASP A 208 -8.00 -3.46 -7.66
CA ASP A 208 -8.87 -4.38 -8.39
C ASP A 208 -9.59 -5.25 -7.34
N GLU A 209 -10.79 -4.83 -6.96
CA GLU A 209 -11.66 -5.53 -6.03
C GLU A 209 -12.20 -6.84 -6.63
N LYS A 210 -12.59 -6.83 -7.91
CA LYS A 210 -13.21 -8.00 -8.56
C LYS A 210 -12.28 -9.21 -8.61
N ASN A 211 -10.97 -8.98 -8.67
CA ASN A 211 -9.97 -10.03 -8.71
C ASN A 211 -9.10 -10.09 -7.45
N TRP A 212 -9.58 -9.56 -6.33
CA TRP A 212 -8.87 -9.62 -5.05
C TRP A 212 -8.68 -11.06 -4.56
N ASP A 213 -9.77 -11.83 -4.49
CA ASP A 213 -9.74 -13.21 -3.97
C ASP A 213 -8.93 -14.15 -4.87
N ALA A 214 -8.79 -13.82 -6.16
CA ALA A 214 -7.95 -14.55 -7.11
C ALA A 214 -6.47 -14.13 -7.07
N GLU A 215 -6.09 -13.24 -6.15
CA GLU A 215 -4.74 -12.68 -6.01
C GLU A 215 -4.22 -12.00 -7.30
N LYS A 216 -5.12 -11.38 -8.08
CA LYS A 216 -4.77 -10.69 -9.34
C LYS A 216 -4.84 -9.17 -9.24
N SER A 217 -5.03 -8.64 -8.04
CA SER A 217 -4.94 -7.20 -7.78
C SER A 217 -3.49 -6.71 -7.80
N TYR A 218 -3.28 -5.40 -7.85
CA TYR A 218 -1.94 -4.83 -8.06
C TYR A 218 -0.95 -5.23 -6.97
N GLN A 219 -1.40 -5.53 -5.76
CA GLN A 219 -0.56 -5.95 -4.64
C GLN A 219 0.21 -7.24 -4.92
N TYR A 220 -0.12 -7.99 -5.99
CA TYR A 220 0.56 -9.19 -6.44
C TYR A 220 1.37 -8.89 -7.73
N PRO A 221 2.60 -8.36 -7.62
CA PRO A 221 3.37 -7.85 -8.76
C PRO A 221 3.60 -8.84 -9.89
N ALA A 222 3.63 -10.15 -9.60
CA ALA A 222 3.84 -11.18 -10.59
C ALA A 222 2.70 -11.31 -11.62
N VAL A 223 1.48 -10.85 -11.31
CA VAL A 223 0.33 -11.05 -12.20
C VAL A 223 0.26 -10.04 -13.35
N TRP A 224 0.54 -8.76 -13.09
CA TRP A 224 0.56 -7.72 -14.13
C TRP A 224 1.24 -6.44 -13.66
N SER A 225 1.02 -6.03 -12.41
CA SER A 225 1.41 -4.70 -11.90
C SER A 225 2.93 -4.52 -11.79
N GLY A 226 3.67 -5.60 -11.56
CA GLY A 226 5.13 -5.58 -11.60
C GLY A 226 5.67 -5.34 -13.00
N ASN A 227 5.10 -6.00 -14.03
CA ASN A 227 5.45 -5.72 -15.43
C ASN A 227 5.03 -4.30 -15.84
N ALA A 228 3.88 -3.83 -15.36
CA ALA A 228 3.44 -2.45 -15.58
C ALA A 228 4.43 -1.43 -14.98
N LEU A 229 4.95 -1.67 -13.76
CA LEU A 229 6.00 -0.85 -13.17
C LEU A 229 7.29 -0.85 -14.01
N LEU A 230 7.72 -2.01 -14.51
CA LEU A 230 8.91 -2.09 -15.36
C LEU A 230 8.73 -1.31 -16.66
N ARG A 231 7.55 -1.38 -17.28
CA ARG A 231 7.19 -0.58 -18.46
C ARG A 231 7.20 0.92 -18.14
N ILE A 232 6.64 1.35 -17.00
CA ILE A 232 6.72 2.76 -16.55
C ILE A 232 8.19 3.21 -16.51
N ILE A 233 9.07 2.43 -15.88
CA ILE A 233 10.50 2.77 -15.78
C ILE A 233 11.16 2.86 -17.16
N ASP A 234 10.84 1.94 -18.07
CA ASP A 234 11.38 1.94 -19.43
C ASP A 234 10.91 3.12 -20.27
N ASP A 235 9.61 3.41 -20.26
CA ASP A 235 9.03 4.54 -20.98
C ASP A 235 9.52 5.87 -20.41
N PHE A 236 9.63 5.96 -19.08
CA PHE A 236 10.18 7.13 -18.40
C PHE A 236 11.63 7.42 -18.80
N LYS A 237 12.51 6.41 -18.84
CA LYS A 237 13.90 6.58 -19.32
C LYS A 237 13.95 7.15 -20.73
N LYS A 238 13.10 6.63 -21.63
CA LYS A 238 13.02 7.08 -23.04
C LYS A 238 12.49 8.50 -23.14
N GLN A 239 11.36 8.79 -22.48
CA GLN A 239 10.68 10.08 -22.52
C GLN A 239 11.57 11.23 -22.03
N HIS A 240 12.35 11.00 -20.97
CA HIS A 240 13.20 12.03 -20.38
C HIS A 240 14.66 12.02 -20.88
N ASN A 241 15.01 11.00 -21.67
CA ASN A 241 16.37 10.71 -22.12
C ASN A 241 17.36 10.64 -20.94
N ILE A 242 17.05 9.85 -19.92
CA ILE A 242 17.90 9.67 -18.73
C ILE A 242 18.29 8.21 -18.51
N ARG A 243 19.47 7.98 -17.93
CA ARG A 243 19.95 6.63 -17.59
C ARG A 243 19.71 6.34 -16.12
N LEU A 244 19.02 5.24 -15.82
CA LEU A 244 18.80 4.76 -14.46
C LEU A 244 19.61 3.49 -14.18
N LYS A 245 20.03 3.32 -12.93
CA LYS A 245 20.65 2.08 -12.46
C LYS A 245 19.68 0.92 -12.70
N LYS A 246 20.22 -0.26 -13.04
CA LYS A 246 19.43 -1.48 -13.28
C LYS A 246 18.57 -1.86 -12.07
N LYS A 247 19.11 -1.68 -10.87
CA LYS A 247 18.41 -1.95 -9.61
C LYS A 247 17.87 -0.66 -9.01
N PHE A 248 16.70 -0.74 -8.39
CA PHE A 248 16.02 0.38 -7.75
C PHE A 248 15.77 0.13 -6.27
N TYR A 249 15.39 1.22 -5.60
CA TYR A 249 15.00 1.25 -4.20
C TYR A 249 13.47 1.28 -4.15
N LEU A 250 12.89 0.53 -3.23
CA LEU A 250 11.44 0.42 -3.07
C LEU A 250 11.01 1.05 -1.75
N PHE A 251 9.96 1.85 -1.80
CA PHE A 251 9.22 2.33 -0.64
C PHE A 251 7.76 1.91 -0.79
N GLY A 252 7.14 1.39 0.26
CA GLY A 252 5.73 1.02 0.22
C GLY A 252 5.03 1.22 1.56
N PHE A 253 3.78 1.68 1.52
CA PHE A 253 2.93 1.78 2.71
C PHE A 253 1.61 1.02 2.53
N SER A 254 1.16 0.30 3.56
CA SER A 254 -0.10 -0.44 3.53
C SER A 254 -0.19 -1.45 2.38
N ALA A 255 -1.12 -1.28 1.44
CA ALA A 255 -1.18 -2.08 0.22
C ALA A 255 0.08 -1.95 -0.65
N GLY A 256 0.73 -0.79 -0.67
CA GLY A 256 2.01 -0.59 -1.35
C GLY A 256 3.16 -1.32 -0.68
N ALA A 257 3.13 -1.52 0.64
CA ALA A 257 4.09 -2.39 1.33
C ALA A 257 3.92 -3.86 0.92
N GLN A 258 2.68 -4.32 0.69
CA GLN A 258 2.43 -5.66 0.14
C GLN A 258 3.07 -5.81 -1.25
N PHE A 259 2.85 -4.83 -2.13
CA PHE A 259 3.48 -4.78 -3.45
C PHE A 259 5.01 -4.82 -3.33
N ALA A 260 5.59 -3.89 -2.56
CA ALA A 260 7.04 -3.68 -2.49
C ALA A 260 7.75 -4.93 -1.97
N LEU A 261 7.22 -5.54 -0.91
CA LEU A 261 7.76 -6.79 -0.37
C LEU A 261 7.66 -7.92 -1.41
N ARG A 262 6.49 -8.19 -1.97
CA ARG A 262 6.32 -9.25 -2.99
C ARG A 262 7.17 -9.01 -4.23
N PHE A 263 7.33 -7.75 -4.65
CA PHE A 263 8.15 -7.39 -5.81
C PHE A 263 9.62 -7.75 -5.55
N ALA A 264 10.13 -7.44 -4.35
CA ALA A 264 11.50 -7.77 -3.98
C ALA A 264 11.79 -9.28 -4.01
N PHE A 265 10.82 -10.13 -3.69
CA PHE A 265 10.96 -11.59 -3.83
C PHE A 265 10.73 -12.10 -5.26
N TRP A 266 9.86 -11.44 -6.03
CA TRP A 266 9.59 -11.81 -7.42
C TRP A 266 10.74 -11.42 -8.38
N LYS A 267 11.37 -10.26 -8.16
CA LYS A 267 12.48 -9.72 -8.96
C LYS A 267 13.63 -9.23 -8.06
N PRO A 268 14.27 -10.12 -7.29
CA PRO A 268 15.32 -9.73 -6.33
C PRO A 268 16.52 -9.06 -7.02
N ASP A 269 16.82 -9.46 -8.27
CA ASP A 269 17.91 -8.87 -9.06
C ASP A 269 17.68 -7.43 -9.49
N LEU A 270 16.47 -6.89 -9.29
CA LEU A 270 16.12 -5.50 -9.58
C LEU A 270 16.03 -4.64 -8.32
N CYS A 271 16.24 -5.21 -7.13
CA CYS A 271 15.99 -4.52 -5.86
C CYS A 271 17.27 -4.36 -5.03
N ILE A 272 17.64 -3.10 -4.74
CA ILE A 272 18.76 -2.77 -3.84
C ILE A 272 18.30 -2.85 -2.38
N ALA A 273 17.24 -2.10 -2.08
CA ALA A 273 16.68 -1.95 -0.75
C ALA A 273 15.18 -1.72 -0.82
N CYS A 274 14.45 -2.15 0.21
CA CYS A 274 13.02 -2.01 0.33
C CYS A 274 12.63 -1.51 1.73
N ALA A 275 12.10 -0.29 1.81
CA ALA A 275 11.42 0.21 3.00
C ALA A 275 9.91 -0.10 2.89
N ALA A 276 9.37 -0.89 3.82
CA ALA A 276 7.99 -1.34 3.77
C ALA A 276 7.28 -1.10 5.12
N HIS A 277 6.17 -0.38 5.07
CA HIS A 277 5.52 0.18 6.25
C HIS A 277 4.09 -0.36 6.37
N ALA A 278 3.77 -0.96 7.52
CA ALA A 278 2.45 -1.48 7.86
C ALA A 278 1.82 -2.32 6.74
N SER A 279 2.50 -3.38 6.28
CA SER A 279 1.96 -4.27 5.24
C SER A 279 0.55 -4.74 5.58
N GLY A 280 -0.40 -4.51 4.67
CA GLY A 280 -1.82 -4.89 4.89
C GLY A 280 -2.10 -6.39 4.84
N ALA A 281 -1.09 -7.21 4.53
CA ALA A 281 -1.18 -8.67 4.52
C ALA A 281 0.14 -9.29 4.98
N PRO A 282 0.12 -10.53 5.51
CA PRO A 282 1.33 -11.27 5.81
C PRO A 282 2.06 -11.62 4.50
N ILE A 283 3.34 -11.25 4.43
CA ILE A 283 4.24 -11.65 3.35
C ILE A 283 5.30 -12.57 3.95
N ARG A 284 5.53 -13.71 3.30
CA ARG A 284 6.52 -14.70 3.77
C ARG A 284 7.70 -14.69 2.82
N PRO A 285 8.91 -14.36 3.30
CA PRO A 285 10.13 -14.59 2.54
C PRO A 285 10.23 -16.06 2.11
N GLU A 286 10.41 -16.34 0.82
CA GLU A 286 10.48 -17.72 0.30
C GLU A 286 11.92 -18.25 0.23
N GLY A 287 12.91 -17.38 0.17
CA GLY A 287 14.33 -17.75 0.12
C GLY A 287 15.25 -16.58 0.50
N LYS A 288 16.57 -16.85 0.58
CA LYS A 288 17.57 -15.80 0.80
C LYS A 288 17.71 -14.94 -0.46
N ILE A 289 17.69 -13.62 -0.27
CA ILE A 289 17.92 -12.63 -1.33
C ILE A 289 18.85 -11.52 -0.80
N ASN A 290 19.48 -10.78 -1.71
CA ASN A 290 20.45 -9.72 -1.36
C ASN A 290 19.82 -8.34 -1.15
N THR A 291 18.50 -8.22 -1.31
CA THR A 291 17.78 -6.98 -1.03
C THR A 291 17.77 -6.72 0.47
N LYS A 292 18.12 -5.49 0.87
CA LYS A 292 18.06 -5.06 2.27
C LYS A 292 16.66 -4.54 2.59
N PHE A 293 16.17 -4.81 3.79
CA PHE A 293 14.82 -4.43 4.19
C PHE A 293 14.82 -3.51 5.42
N PHE A 294 13.98 -2.48 5.36
CA PHE A 294 13.59 -1.69 6.52
C PHE A 294 12.09 -1.80 6.68
N VAL A 295 11.63 -2.53 7.70
CA VAL A 295 10.20 -2.78 7.90
C VAL A 295 9.71 -2.11 9.16
N THR A 296 8.58 -1.41 9.07
CA THR A 296 8.04 -0.68 10.23
C THR A 296 6.53 -0.84 10.35
N CYS A 297 6.02 -0.58 11.55
CA CYS A 297 4.58 -0.51 11.82
C CYS A 297 4.30 0.40 13.02
N GLY A 298 3.10 0.96 13.07
CA GLY A 298 2.60 1.66 14.24
C GLY A 298 2.38 0.70 15.42
N THR A 299 2.62 1.12 16.65
CA THR A 299 2.30 0.32 17.85
C THR A 299 0.80 0.24 18.09
N GLN A 300 0.01 1.17 17.54
CA GLN A 300 -1.44 1.20 17.66
C GLN A 300 -2.14 0.49 16.48
N ASP A 301 -1.42 0.21 15.39
CA ASP A 301 -1.88 -0.62 14.26
C ASP A 301 -1.87 -2.10 14.65
N THR A 302 -2.83 -2.46 15.50
CA THR A 302 -2.93 -3.79 16.14
C THR A 302 -3.16 -4.91 15.13
N GLU A 303 -3.67 -4.60 13.93
CA GLU A 303 -3.88 -5.56 12.86
C GLU A 303 -2.56 -5.91 12.15
N ARG A 304 -1.81 -4.91 11.68
CA ARG A 304 -0.66 -5.14 10.78
C ARG A 304 0.66 -5.35 11.50
N ILE A 305 0.76 -4.94 12.77
CA ILE A 305 1.99 -5.12 13.54
C ILE A 305 2.40 -6.59 13.63
N GLY A 306 1.43 -7.51 13.68
CA GLY A 306 1.67 -8.95 13.65
C GLY A 306 2.35 -9.40 12.34
N TYR A 307 1.82 -8.95 11.20
CA TYR A 307 2.35 -9.30 9.87
C TYR A 307 3.79 -8.80 9.68
N VAL A 308 4.07 -7.56 10.10
CA VAL A 308 5.41 -6.98 9.97
C VAL A 308 6.42 -7.68 10.88
N LYS A 309 6.03 -8.04 12.12
CA LYS A 309 6.87 -8.84 13.02
C LYS A 309 7.14 -10.24 12.48
N GLU A 310 6.12 -10.90 11.91
CA GLU A 310 6.29 -12.21 11.29
C GLU A 310 7.29 -12.14 10.12
N PHE A 311 7.14 -11.16 9.23
CA PHE A 311 8.08 -10.93 8.13
C PHE A 311 9.52 -10.76 8.63
N TYR A 312 9.73 -9.89 9.62
CA TYR A 312 11.05 -9.66 10.22
C TYR A 312 11.68 -10.95 10.74
N ASN A 313 10.93 -11.72 11.52
CA ASN A 313 11.41 -12.98 12.10
C ASN A 313 11.77 -14.00 11.00
N LEU A 314 10.90 -14.18 10.00
CA LEU A 314 11.13 -15.10 8.89
C LEU A 314 12.31 -14.68 8.00
N ALA A 315 12.50 -13.38 7.80
CA ALA A 315 13.62 -12.82 7.04
C ALA A 315 14.95 -13.06 7.78
N ARG A 316 15.00 -12.82 9.10
CA ARG A 316 16.16 -13.13 9.94
C ARG A 316 16.53 -14.62 9.90
N GLN A 317 15.55 -15.52 9.99
CA GLN A 317 15.77 -16.97 9.87
C GLN A 317 16.39 -17.39 8.52
N ARG A 318 16.17 -16.60 7.47
CA ARG A 318 16.70 -16.84 6.13
C ARG A 318 17.99 -16.07 5.83
N ASN A 319 18.61 -15.46 6.85
CA ASN A 319 19.80 -14.63 6.70
C ASN A 319 19.62 -13.48 5.70
N ILE A 320 18.43 -12.88 5.68
CA ILE A 320 18.15 -11.65 4.93
C ILE A 320 18.48 -10.45 5.82
N ASP A 321 19.15 -9.44 5.25
CA ASP A 321 19.44 -8.17 5.92
C ASP A 321 18.13 -7.38 6.11
N VAL A 322 17.62 -7.35 7.34
CA VAL A 322 16.36 -6.70 7.70
C VAL A 322 16.48 -5.96 9.02
N THR A 323 16.00 -4.72 9.03
CA THR A 323 15.80 -3.90 10.24
C THR A 323 14.32 -3.73 10.50
N TYR A 324 13.90 -3.87 11.77
CA TYR A 324 12.53 -3.65 12.22
C TYR A 324 12.48 -2.50 13.22
N LYS A 325 11.49 -1.60 13.07
CA LYS A 325 11.26 -0.49 14.00
C LYS A 325 9.76 -0.19 14.15
N THR A 326 9.34 0.20 15.35
CA THR A 326 7.97 0.63 15.63
C THR A 326 7.90 2.10 15.98
N TYR A 327 6.70 2.68 15.81
CA TYR A 327 6.44 4.09 16.11
C TYR A 327 5.09 4.22 16.82
N ASN A 328 4.95 5.19 17.73
CA ASN A 328 3.71 5.40 18.47
C ASN A 328 2.65 6.12 17.63
N ILE A 329 2.13 5.40 16.63
CA ILE A 329 1.08 5.83 15.70
C ILE A 329 0.16 4.63 15.39
N ASP A 330 -1.00 4.91 14.83
CA ASP A 330 -1.91 3.91 14.26
C ASP A 330 -1.49 3.59 12.80
N HIS A 331 -2.45 3.25 11.92
CA HIS A 331 -2.24 2.95 10.52
C HIS A 331 -1.95 4.21 9.68
N ALA A 332 -0.78 4.82 9.91
CA ALA A 332 -0.33 6.02 9.23
C ALA A 332 1.20 5.99 8.98
N LEU A 333 1.69 6.97 8.24
CA LEU A 333 3.12 7.28 8.14
C LEU A 333 3.44 8.52 8.98
N SER A 334 4.44 8.42 9.86
CA SER A 334 4.96 9.60 10.57
C SER A 334 6.14 10.24 9.83
N PRO A 335 6.40 11.55 10.02
CA PRO A 335 7.59 12.20 9.48
C PRO A 335 8.89 11.47 9.87
N ALA A 336 8.99 10.99 11.12
CA ALA A 336 10.14 10.23 11.59
C ALA A 336 10.33 8.89 10.87
N GLN A 337 9.24 8.21 10.49
CA GLN A 337 9.31 6.98 9.68
C GLN A 337 9.85 7.27 8.28
N ILE A 338 9.38 8.33 7.65
CA ILE A 338 9.84 8.75 6.33
C ILE A 338 11.32 9.12 6.40
N GLU A 339 11.72 9.92 7.38
CA GLU A 339 13.12 10.31 7.59
C GLU A 339 14.05 9.11 7.79
N ASP A 340 13.67 8.16 8.66
CA ASP A 340 14.45 6.94 8.89
C ASP A 340 14.55 6.07 7.62
N SER A 341 13.52 6.05 6.78
CA SER A 341 13.54 5.35 5.49
C SER A 341 14.53 6.00 4.52
N MET A 342 14.58 7.33 4.48
CA MET A 342 15.55 8.07 3.67
C MET A 342 16.98 7.84 4.18
N LYS A 343 17.20 7.83 5.50
CA LYS A 343 18.49 7.47 6.12
C LYS A 343 18.91 6.04 5.77
N PHE A 344 17.96 5.10 5.84
CA PHE A 344 18.18 3.72 5.43
C PHE A 344 18.64 3.65 3.96
N PHE A 345 17.94 4.31 3.03
CA PHE A 345 18.36 4.31 1.62
C PHE A 345 19.72 4.97 1.39
N ALA A 346 20.07 6.02 2.13
CA ALA A 346 21.39 6.63 2.06
C ALA A 346 22.50 5.67 2.48
N GLY A 347 22.27 4.85 3.52
CA GLY A 347 23.26 3.93 4.09
C GLY A 347 23.49 2.64 3.29
N VAL A 348 22.64 2.34 2.29
CA VAL A 348 22.76 1.13 1.46
C VAL A 348 23.51 1.38 0.14
N ARG A 349 23.98 2.62 -0.09
CA ARG A 349 24.53 3.08 -1.37
C ARG A 349 25.84 2.45 -1.79
#